data_AF-A0A920LT59-F1
#
_entry.id   AF-A0A920LT59-F1
#
_cell.length_a   1.000
_cell.length_b   1.000
_cell.length_c   1.000
_cell.angle_alpha   90.00
_cell.angle_beta   90.00
_cell.angle_gamma   90.00
#
_symmetry.space_group_name_H-M   'P 1'
#
loop_
_entity.id
_entity.type
_entity.pdbx_description
1 polymer ?
#
loop_
_entity_poly.entity_id
_entity_poly.type
_entity_poly.pdbx_seq_one_letter_code
_entity_poly.pdbx_strand_id
1 'polypeptide(L)' 'MFPYQLHKSFTGAAYYQHELLSSDMLIHGFFTRKGGCSTGEFSGLNSSLNSGDLFDNVNRNRQLIKKVWPIRGIN' A
#
# COMPACT_ATOMS: atom_id res chain seq x y z
N MET A 1 16.96 -11.72 -13.98
CA MET A 1 15.90 -10.72 -13.70
C MET A 1 15.40 -10.98 -12.29
N PHE A 2 15.27 -9.96 -11.44
CA PHE A 2 14.71 -10.17 -10.09
C PHE A 2 13.20 -10.46 -10.24
N PRO A 3 12.66 -11.47 -9.55
CA PRO A 3 11.27 -11.90 -9.75
C PRO A 3 10.26 -10.95 -9.09
N TYR A 4 10.75 -9.84 -8.51
CA TYR A 4 9.97 -8.78 -7.91
C TYR A 4 10.40 -7.41 -8.45
N GLN A 5 9.43 -6.50 -8.56
CA GLN A 5 9.64 -5.13 -9.01
C GLN A 5 9.09 -4.14 -7.99
N LEU A 6 9.81 -3.04 -7.75
CA LEU A 6 9.35 -1.94 -6.90
C LEU A 6 8.58 -0.92 -7.74
N HIS A 7 7.35 -0.63 -7.34
CA HIS A 7 6.48 0.35 -7.98
C HIS A 7 6.28 1.56 -7.06
N LYS A 8 6.31 2.76 -7.64
CA LYS A 8 5.93 4.01 -6.97
C LYS A 8 4.56 4.42 -7.49
N SER A 9 3.59 4.55 -6.60
CA SER A 9 2.25 5.01 -6.98
C SER A 9 2.14 6.54 -6.93
N PHE A 10 1.09 7.07 -7.57
CA PHE A 10 0.76 8.49 -7.50
C PHE A 10 0.34 8.97 -6.10
N THR A 11 -0.05 8.05 -5.21
CA THR A 11 -0.38 8.38 -3.82
C THR A 11 0.86 8.55 -2.94
N GLY A 12 2.05 8.30 -3.51
CA GLY A 12 3.32 8.27 -2.80
C GLY A 12 3.64 6.91 -2.19
N ALA A 13 2.65 6.02 -2.02
CA ALA A 13 2.86 4.67 -1.52
C ALA A 13 3.73 3.86 -2.50
N ALA A 14 4.69 3.10 -1.96
CA ALA A 14 5.53 2.21 -2.75
C ALA A 14 5.28 0.75 -2.35
N TYR A 15 5.22 -0.13 -3.34
CA TYR A 15 4.90 -1.55 -3.15
C TYR A 15 5.72 -2.42 -4.11
N TYR A 16 5.94 -3.67 -3.71
CA TYR A 16 6.52 -4.68 -4.58
C TYR A 16 5.43 -5.54 -5.22
N GLN A 17 5.63 -5.95 -6.46
CA GLN A 17 4.87 -7.03 -7.09
C GLN A 17 5.81 -8.19 -7.42
N HIS A 18 5.28 -9.41 -7.31
CA HIS A 18 5.97 -10.62 -7.73
C HIS A 18 5.31 -11.21 -8.98
N GLU A 19 6.13 -11.71 -9.91
CA GLU A 19 5.65 -12.20 -11.22
C GLU A 19 4.68 -13.37 -11.09
N LEU A 20 4.94 -14.34 -10.20
CA LEU A 20 4.08 -15.50 -9.93
C LEU A 20 2.62 -15.18 -9.53
N LEU A 21 2.33 -13.95 -9.11
CA LEU A 21 0.97 -13.53 -8.74
C LEU A 21 0.32 -12.64 -9.83
N SER A 22 1.03 -12.39 -10.93
CA SER A 22 0.54 -11.52 -12.02
C SER A 22 -0.55 -12.24 -12.82
N SER A 23 -1.74 -11.66 -12.85
CA SER A 23 -2.91 -12.18 -13.55
C SER A 23 -3.92 -11.06 -13.81
N ASP A 24 -4.72 -11.18 -14.86
CA ASP A 24 -5.82 -10.25 -15.15
C ASP A 24 -6.93 -10.31 -14.10
N MET A 25 -6.99 -11.39 -13.31
CA MET A 25 -8.01 -11.59 -12.27
C MET A 25 -7.59 -11.13 -10.87
N LEU A 26 -6.30 -10.84 -10.66
CA LEU A 26 -5.75 -10.52 -9.35
C LEU A 26 -4.91 -9.26 -9.40
N ILE A 27 -5.23 -8.32 -8.52
CA ILE A 27 -4.37 -7.18 -8.22
C ILE A 27 -3.69 -7.45 -6.88
N HIS A 28 -2.36 -7.52 -6.87
CA HIS A 28 -1.57 -7.68 -5.65
C HIS A 28 -0.51 -6.60 -5.51
N GLY A 29 -0.04 -6.42 -4.28
CA GLY A 29 1.15 -5.64 -3.97
C GLY A 29 1.56 -5.78 -2.51
N PHE A 30 2.86 -5.91 -2.26
CA PHE A 30 3.46 -5.94 -0.93
C PHE A 30 3.95 -4.53 -0.59
N PHE A 31 3.15 -3.78 0.17
CA PHE A 31 3.46 -2.39 0.51
C PHE A 31 4.69 -2.26 1.41
N THR A 32 5.47 -1.21 1.16
CA THR A 32 6.57 -0.76 2.03
C THR A 32 6.07 0.29 3.02
N ARG A 33 6.95 0.77 3.89
CA ARG A 33 6.65 1.92 4.77
C ARG A 33 6.62 3.26 4.04
N LYS A 34 7.05 3.37 2.78
CA LYS A 34 7.17 4.66 2.08
C LYS A 34 5.79 5.21 1.68
N GLY A 35 5.62 6.52 1.81
CA GLY A 35 4.47 7.26 1.26
C GLY A 35 3.29 7.48 2.20
N GLY A 36 3.37 7.04 3.46
CA GLY A 36 2.35 7.34 4.46
C GLY A 36 2.68 8.55 5.33
N CYS A 37 1.74 8.90 6.21
CA CYS A 37 1.79 10.12 7.03
C CYS A 37 2.09 9.89 8.52
N SER A 38 2.19 8.63 8.97
CA SER A 38 2.54 8.34 10.36
C SER A 38 3.96 8.80 10.66
N THR A 39 4.27 9.04 11.94
CA THR A 39 5.58 9.53 12.43
C THR A 39 6.13 8.63 13.53
N GLY A 40 7.34 8.93 14.05
CA GLY A 40 7.96 8.16 15.12
C GLY A 40 8.19 6.69 14.75
N GLU A 41 7.91 5.76 15.67
CA GLU A 41 8.03 4.32 15.43
C GLU A 41 7.11 3.80 14.32
N PHE A 42 6.01 4.51 14.04
CA PHE A 42 5.04 4.22 12.97
C PHE A 42 5.36 4.94 11.66
N SER A 43 6.46 5.71 11.59
CA SER A 43 6.87 6.52 10.45
C SER A 43 6.57 5.90 9.08
N GLY A 44 5.80 6.64 8.27
CA GLY A 44 5.39 6.24 6.94
C GLY A 44 3.99 5.59 6.89
N LEU A 45 3.89 4.47 6.18
CA LEU A 45 2.62 3.85 5.75
C LEU A 45 2.12 2.76 6.72
N ASN A 46 1.96 3.10 8.01
CA ASN A 46 1.34 2.18 8.95
C ASN A 46 -0.17 2.03 8.66
N SER A 47 -0.65 0.80 8.46
CA SER A 47 -2.04 0.49 8.12
C SER A 47 -2.75 -0.40 9.15
N SER A 48 -2.10 -0.67 10.28
CA SER A 48 -2.65 -1.50 11.36
C SER A 48 -3.55 -0.69 12.28
N LEU A 49 -4.80 -1.14 12.46
CA LEU A 49 -5.77 -0.51 13.36
C LEU A 49 -5.49 -0.80 14.84
N ASN A 50 -4.56 -1.70 15.16
CA ASN A 50 -4.24 -2.12 16.51
C ASN A 50 -2.73 -1.96 16.84
N SER A 51 -2.07 -0.94 16.27
CA SER A 51 -0.64 -0.70 16.51
C SER A 51 -0.34 0.30 17.62
N GLY A 52 -1.34 1.04 18.13
CA GLY A 52 -1.14 2.18 19.03
C GLY A 52 -0.79 3.50 18.31
N ASP A 53 -0.84 3.53 16.98
CA ASP A 53 -0.70 4.77 16.19
C ASP A 53 -1.99 5.59 16.23
N LEU A 54 -1.89 6.86 15.82
CA LEU A 54 -3.04 7.74 15.68
C LEU A 54 -4.01 7.18 14.63
N PHE A 55 -5.26 6.99 15.04
CA PHE A 55 -6.31 6.42 14.19
C PHE A 55 -6.44 7.15 12.85
N ASP A 56 -6.38 8.48 12.84
CA ASP A 56 -6.49 9.29 11.63
C ASP A 56 -5.32 9.06 10.66
N ASN A 57 -4.11 8.87 11.17
CA ASN A 57 -2.95 8.54 10.34
C ASN A 57 -3.12 7.16 9.70
N VAL A 58 -3.52 6.17 10.50
CA VAL A 58 -3.77 4.81 10.01
C VAL A 58 -4.88 4.81 8.96
N ASN A 59 -5.98 5.53 9.21
CA ASN A 59 -7.09 5.62 8.28
C ASN A 59 -6.65 6.31 6.98
N ARG A 60 -5.91 7.42 7.06
CA ARG A 60 -5.33 8.09 5.88
C ARG A 60 -4.41 7.17 5.09
N ASN A 61 -3.51 6.44 5.74
CA ASN A 61 -2.62 5.47 5.09
C ASN A 61 -3.39 4.37 4.36
N ARG A 62 -4.47 3.85 4.97
CA ARG A 62 -5.37 2.88 4.32
C ARG A 62 -6.07 3.46 3.09
N GLN A 63 -6.46 4.74 3.12
CA GLN A 63 -6.99 5.42 1.94
C GLN A 63 -5.94 5.59 0.83
N LEU A 64 -4.68 5.89 1.17
CA LEU A 64 -3.59 5.97 0.20
C LEU A 64 -3.35 4.62 -0.50
N ILE A 65 -3.38 3.51 0.27
CA ILE A 65 -3.30 2.14 -0.25
C ILE A 65 -4.47 1.86 -1.20
N LYS A 66 -5.71 2.12 -0.76
CA LYS A 66 -6.92 1.89 -1.57
C LYS A 66 -6.90 2.66 -2.89
N LYS A 67 -6.34 3.86 -2.92
CA LYS A 67 -6.28 4.70 -4.12
C LYS A 67 -5.23 4.25 -5.14
N VAL A 68 -4.25 3.42 -4.76
CA VAL A 68 -3.24 2.90 -5.71
C VAL A 68 -3.90 2.18 -6.88
N TRP A 69 -4.94 1.39 -6.59
CA TRP A 69 -5.76 0.76 -7.61
C TRP A 69 -7.21 1.19 -7.43
N PRO A 70 -7.79 1.96 -8.37
CA PRO A 70 -9.22 2.19 -8.34
C PRO A 70 -9.91 0.84 -8.49
N ILE A 71 -10.49 0.34 -7.38
CA ILE A 71 -11.38 -0.82 -7.41
C ILE A 71 -12.57 -0.39 -8.26
N ARG A 72 -12.53 -0.70 -9.56
CA ARG A 72 -13.71 -0.59 -10.41
C ARG A 72 -14.69 -1.61 -9.85
N GLY A 73 -15.91 -1.15 -9.55
CA GLY A 73 -16.99 -2.06 -9.16
C GLY A 73 -17.02 -3.22 -10.14
N ILE A 74 -17.07 -4.43 -9.61
CA ILE A 74 -17.44 -5.62 -10.37
C ILE A 74 -18.82 -5.27 -10.95
N ASN A 75 -18.88 -5.02 -12.26
CA ASN A 75 -20.15 -4.97 -12.99
C ASN A 75 -20.73 -6.39 -13.02
#